data_AF-A0A2N9NNF2-F1
#
_entry.id   AF-A0A2N9NNF2-F1
#
_cell.length_a   1.000
_cell.length_b   1.000
_cell.length_c   1.000
_cell.angle_alpha   90.00
_cell.angle_beta   90.00
_cell.angle_gamma   90.00
#
_symmetry.space_group_name_H-M   'P 1'
#
loop_
_entity.id
_entity.type
_entity.pdbx_description
1 polymer ?
#
loop_
_entity_poly.entity_id
_entity_poly.type
_entity_poly.pdbx_seq_one_letter_code
_entity_poly.pdbx_strand_id
1 'polypeptide(L)'
;MKSIVLSFALVCALAAARAEDTAKITDVHLCCKSCVNGVQKAIGQVPGAKAEVDQDAGTVTLTAPDKATLQKAADALVGAGYFGKSSDSGITMDASTGAKGEKVKSLTIEGVHLCCAKCVKAVDHAVKAVPGVQEQTATKGAKSFEVTGDFHDKDVLDALQKDGLTGKVAK
;
A
#
# COMPACT_ATOMS: atom_id res chain seq x y z
N MET A 1 -16.24 5.67 72.24
CA MET A 1 -17.35 5.74 71.26
C MET A 1 -17.15 6.94 70.37
N LYS A 2 -17.33 6.75 69.05
CA LYS A 2 -17.30 7.72 67.94
C LYS A 2 -16.03 7.73 67.08
N SER A 3 -16.05 6.76 66.18
CA SER A 3 -15.40 6.72 64.87
C SER A 3 -15.71 7.96 64.04
N ILE A 4 -14.72 8.49 63.31
CA ILE A 4 -14.95 9.07 61.97
C ILE A 4 -13.81 8.54 61.09
N VAL A 5 -14.24 7.80 60.06
CA VAL A 5 -13.44 7.00 59.13
C VAL A 5 -12.94 7.90 58.00
N LEU A 6 -11.64 7.81 57.68
CA LEU A 6 -11.06 8.35 56.45
C LEU A 6 -11.62 7.57 55.25
N SER A 7 -12.34 8.25 54.36
CA SER A 7 -12.71 7.72 53.04
C SER A 7 -11.73 8.24 51.99
N PHE A 8 -10.68 7.46 51.70
CA PHE A 8 -9.88 7.60 50.49
C PHE A 8 -10.63 6.93 49.34
N ALA A 9 -11.27 7.72 48.47
CA ALA A 9 -11.85 7.24 47.24
C ALA A 9 -10.73 6.92 46.23
N LEU A 10 -10.41 5.63 46.10
CA LEU A 10 -9.52 5.12 45.05
C LEU A 10 -10.29 5.14 43.72
N VAL A 11 -10.01 6.15 42.88
CA VAL A 11 -10.49 6.20 41.50
C VAL A 11 -9.61 5.24 40.68
N CYS A 12 -10.09 4.01 40.48
CA CYS A 12 -9.54 3.09 39.50
C CYS A 12 -9.86 3.60 38.09
N ALA A 13 -8.90 4.24 37.44
CA ALA A 13 -8.96 4.50 36.00
C ALA A 13 -8.81 3.15 35.26
N LEU A 14 -9.91 2.56 34.83
CA LEU A 14 -9.89 1.46 33.87
C LEU A 14 -9.46 2.02 32.50
N ALA A 15 -8.17 1.95 32.20
CA ALA A 15 -7.70 2.01 30.82
C ALA A 15 -8.17 0.73 30.13
N ALA A 16 -9.35 0.76 29.52
CA ALA A 16 -9.74 -0.27 28.58
C ALA A 16 -8.76 -0.22 27.40
N ALA A 17 -7.82 -1.16 27.36
CA ALA A 17 -7.07 -1.45 26.15
C ALA A 17 -8.11 -1.85 25.09
N ARG A 18 -8.47 -0.90 24.23
CA ARG A 18 -9.31 -1.22 23.07
C ARG A 18 -8.50 -2.16 22.19
N ALA A 19 -9.12 -3.27 21.82
CA ALA A 19 -8.54 -4.15 20.82
C ALA A 19 -8.34 -3.31 19.54
N GLU A 20 -7.09 -3.13 19.12
CA GLU A 20 -6.77 -2.46 17.87
C GLU A 20 -7.12 -3.41 16.71
N ASP A 21 -7.76 -2.88 15.66
CA ASP A 21 -7.99 -3.63 14.43
C ASP A 21 -6.67 -3.80 13.69
N THR A 22 -6.43 -5.00 13.14
CA THR A 22 -5.18 -5.34 12.45
C THR A 22 -5.44 -6.08 11.14
N ALA A 23 -4.71 -5.72 10.08
CA ALA A 23 -4.73 -6.43 8.81
C ALA A 23 -3.29 -6.62 8.29
N LYS A 24 -2.96 -7.83 7.84
CA LYS A 24 -1.69 -8.12 7.18
C LYS A 24 -1.86 -8.01 5.67
N ILE A 25 -1.05 -7.17 5.05
CA ILE A 25 -0.95 -7.03 3.60
C ILE A 25 0.22 -7.89 3.13
N THR A 26 -0.07 -8.84 2.25
CA THR A 26 0.90 -9.79 1.66
C THR A 26 1.19 -9.46 0.21
N ASP A 27 2.24 -10.05 -0.35
CA ASP A 27 2.68 -9.85 -1.74
C ASP A 27 3.05 -8.40 -2.07
N VAL A 28 3.57 -7.65 -1.09
CA VAL A 28 4.00 -6.26 -1.29
C VAL A 28 5.42 -6.22 -1.82
N HIS A 29 5.67 -5.44 -2.87
CA HIS A 29 7.03 -5.28 -3.41
C HIS A 29 7.92 -4.44 -2.48
N LEU A 30 8.74 -5.12 -1.66
CA LEU A 30 9.63 -4.49 -0.68
C LEU A 30 11.10 -4.85 -0.94
N CYS A 31 11.68 -4.31 -2.00
CA CYS A 31 13.02 -4.76 -2.45
C CYS A 31 14.22 -4.02 -1.81
N CYS A 32 13.98 -2.93 -1.07
CA CYS A 32 15.02 -2.14 -0.41
C CYS A 32 14.52 -1.33 0.80
N LYS A 33 15.46 -0.82 1.60
CA LYS A 33 15.16 0.00 2.78
C LYS A 33 14.34 1.26 2.48
N SER A 34 14.48 1.83 1.29
CA SER A 34 13.66 2.98 0.89
C SER A 34 12.19 2.62 0.71
N CYS A 35 11.87 1.38 0.32
CA CYS A 35 10.49 0.89 0.30
C CYS A 35 9.92 0.83 1.73
N VAL A 36 10.70 0.28 2.67
CA VAL A 36 10.32 0.23 4.10
C VAL A 36 10.02 1.63 4.64
N ASN A 37 10.94 2.57 4.42
CA ASN A 37 10.76 3.96 4.83
C ASN A 37 9.57 4.63 4.11
N GLY A 38 9.34 4.28 2.85
CA GLY A 38 8.23 4.79 2.06
C GLY A 38 6.88 4.36 2.61
N VAL A 39 6.74 3.07 2.96
CA VAL A 39 5.55 2.53 3.64
C VAL A 39 5.35 3.21 4.99
N GLN A 40 6.38 3.25 5.84
CA GLN A 40 6.29 3.89 7.16
C GLN A 40 5.89 5.36 7.05
N LYS A 41 6.44 6.09 6.08
CA LYS A 41 6.08 7.48 5.82
C LYS A 41 4.62 7.63 5.39
N ALA A 42 4.14 6.78 4.48
CA ALA A 42 2.76 6.84 4.00
C ALA A 42 1.76 6.57 5.14
N ILE A 43 1.99 5.51 5.93
CA ILE A 43 1.10 5.14 7.03
C ILE A 43 1.20 6.14 8.19
N GLY A 44 2.38 6.69 8.46
CA GLY A 44 2.58 7.71 9.50
C GLY A 44 1.80 9.02 9.26
N GLN A 45 1.24 9.23 8.06
CA GLN A 45 0.34 10.36 7.78
C GLN A 45 -1.12 10.08 8.17
N VAL A 46 -1.46 8.85 8.56
CA VAL A 46 -2.80 8.46 9.00
C VAL A 46 -2.84 8.43 10.54
N PRO A 47 -3.52 9.39 11.19
CA PRO A 47 -3.55 9.46 12.65
C PRO A 47 -4.09 8.19 13.29
N GLY A 48 -3.34 7.61 14.22
CA GLY A 48 -3.71 6.39 14.93
C GLY A 48 -3.35 5.09 14.21
N ALA A 49 -2.89 5.14 12.96
CA ALA A 49 -2.41 3.96 12.25
C ALA A 49 -0.92 3.71 12.51
N LYS A 50 -0.53 2.44 12.51
CA LYS A 50 0.86 1.96 12.57
C LYS A 50 1.10 0.94 11.48
N ALA A 51 2.36 0.82 11.05
CA ALA A 51 2.79 -0.18 10.08
C ALA A 51 4.04 -0.90 10.61
N GLU A 52 3.99 -2.22 10.66
CA GLU A 52 5.15 -3.08 10.78
C GLU A 52 5.48 -3.64 9.40
N VAL A 53 6.70 -3.45 8.94
CA VAL A 53 7.11 -3.80 7.58
C VAL A 53 8.14 -4.91 7.65
N ASP A 54 7.79 -6.08 7.11
CA ASP A 54 8.69 -7.19 6.92
C ASP A 54 9.15 -7.20 5.46
N GLN A 55 10.34 -6.66 5.23
CA GLN A 55 10.94 -6.56 3.90
C GLN A 55 11.24 -7.94 3.30
N ASP A 56 11.68 -8.89 4.12
CA ASP A 56 12.13 -10.20 3.64
C ASP A 56 10.93 -11.08 3.30
N ALA A 57 9.84 -10.97 4.06
CA ALA A 57 8.58 -11.66 3.75
C ALA A 57 7.72 -10.94 2.70
N GLY A 58 8.03 -9.69 2.34
CA GLY A 58 7.21 -8.89 1.44
C GLY A 58 5.83 -8.56 2.03
N THR A 59 5.78 -8.24 3.34
CA THR A 59 4.50 -8.02 4.04
C THR A 59 4.48 -6.74 4.88
N VAL A 60 3.29 -6.17 5.03
CA VAL A 60 3.03 -5.00 5.87
C VAL A 60 1.87 -5.31 6.81
N THR A 61 2.11 -5.30 8.12
CA THR A 61 1.04 -5.42 9.13
C THR A 61 0.58 -4.02 9.50
N LEU A 62 -0.69 -3.72 9.22
CA LEU A 62 -1.33 -2.45 9.58
C LEU A 62 -2.14 -2.65 10.86
N THR A 63 -2.02 -1.71 11.79
CA THR A 63 -2.78 -1.69 13.05
C THR A 63 -3.38 -0.30 13.27
N ALA A 64 -4.64 -0.23 13.70
CA ALA A 64 -5.37 1.01 13.89
C ALA A 64 -6.45 0.88 14.98
N PRO A 65 -6.95 1.99 15.56
CA PRO A 65 -7.98 1.95 16.61
C PRO A 65 -9.35 1.44 16.15
N ASP A 66 -9.62 1.44 14.85
CA ASP A 66 -10.88 1.02 14.24
C ASP A 66 -10.71 0.69 12.75
N LYS A 67 -11.63 -0.09 12.19
CA LYS A 67 -11.62 -0.49 10.76
C LYS A 67 -11.61 0.69 9.78
N ALA A 68 -12.21 1.83 10.10
CA ALA A 68 -12.21 2.97 9.18
C ALA A 68 -10.82 3.62 9.11
N THR A 69 -10.12 3.71 10.24
CA THR A 69 -8.73 4.16 10.30
C THR A 69 -7.79 3.13 9.66
N LEU A 70 -8.06 1.83 9.85
CA LEU A 70 -7.32 0.75 9.18
C LEU A 70 -7.47 0.81 7.66
N GLN A 71 -8.69 1.06 7.16
CA GLN A 71 -8.94 1.24 5.73
C GLN A 71 -8.18 2.45 5.17
N LYS A 72 -8.19 3.60 5.88
CA LYS A 72 -7.39 4.77 5.47
C LYS A 72 -5.89 4.46 5.39
N ALA A 73 -5.38 3.59 6.26
CA ALA A 73 -3.99 3.12 6.20
C ALA A 73 -3.75 2.27 4.94
N ALA A 74 -4.66 1.36 4.59
CA ALA A 74 -4.59 0.61 3.34
C ALA A 74 -4.66 1.52 2.10
N ASP A 75 -5.55 2.52 2.12
CA ASP A 75 -5.67 3.51 1.04
C ASP A 75 -4.39 4.34 0.89
N ALA A 76 -3.75 4.73 2.01
CA ALA A 76 -2.47 5.43 2.01
C ALA A 76 -1.34 4.55 1.47
N LEU A 77 -1.35 3.24 1.76
CA LEU A 77 -0.39 2.28 1.21
C LEU A 77 -0.51 2.21 -0.32
N VAL A 78 -1.74 2.03 -0.83
CA VAL A 78 -2.05 2.03 -2.27
C VAL A 78 -1.68 3.36 -2.92
N GLY A 79 -2.04 4.48 -2.30
CA GLY A 79 -1.72 5.82 -2.78
C GLY A 79 -0.22 6.11 -2.83
N ALA A 80 0.59 5.39 -2.05
CA ALA A 80 2.04 5.46 -2.08
C ALA A 80 2.71 4.53 -3.13
N GLY A 81 1.90 3.81 -3.91
CA GLY A 81 2.37 2.95 -5.01
C GLY A 81 2.64 1.50 -4.63
N TYR A 82 2.19 1.05 -3.45
CA TYR A 82 2.33 -0.32 -2.98
C TYR A 82 1.02 -1.08 -3.09
N PHE A 83 1.07 -2.33 -3.50
CA PHE A 83 -0.11 -3.18 -3.61
C PHE A 83 0.12 -4.52 -2.94
N GLY A 84 -0.97 -5.26 -2.73
CA GLY A 84 -0.91 -6.57 -2.10
C GLY A 84 -2.29 -7.14 -1.80
N LYS A 85 -2.33 -8.17 -0.97
CA LYS A 85 -3.56 -8.84 -0.52
C LYS A 85 -3.75 -8.65 0.97
N SER A 86 -4.90 -8.12 1.38
CA SER A 86 -5.29 -8.02 2.78
C SER A 86 -5.73 -9.38 3.34
N SER A 87 -5.32 -9.68 4.58
CA SER A 87 -5.80 -10.82 5.35
C SER A 87 -7.19 -10.61 5.97
N ASP A 88 -7.65 -9.36 6.09
CA ASP A 88 -9.00 -9.01 6.56
C ASP A 88 -9.87 -8.65 5.36
N SER A 89 -10.95 -9.41 5.14
CA SER A 89 -11.88 -9.21 4.01
C SER A 89 -12.68 -7.90 4.08
N GLY A 90 -12.71 -7.25 5.25
CA GLY A 90 -13.29 -5.93 5.43
C GLY A 90 -12.32 -4.79 5.12
N ILE A 91 -11.06 -5.08 4.82
CA ILE A 91 -10.05 -4.10 4.38
C ILE A 91 -9.74 -4.34 2.91
N THR A 92 -10.06 -3.34 2.08
CA THR A 92 -9.91 -3.42 0.63
C THR A 92 -8.62 -2.76 0.19
N MET A 93 -7.87 -3.42 -0.70
CA MET A 93 -6.77 -2.80 -1.43
C MET A 93 -7.34 -2.21 -2.72
N ASP A 94 -7.50 -0.89 -2.79
CA ASP A 94 -8.15 -0.23 -3.93
C ASP A 94 -7.38 -0.50 -5.25
N ALA A 95 -7.94 -1.39 -6.07
CA ALA A 95 -7.38 -1.76 -7.36
C ALA A 95 -7.68 -0.73 -8.47
N SER A 96 -8.38 0.36 -8.17
CA SER A 96 -8.80 1.36 -9.15
C SER A 96 -7.61 2.17 -9.66
N THR A 97 -7.24 1.92 -10.92
CA THR A 97 -6.09 2.57 -11.56
C THR A 97 -6.47 3.64 -12.58
N GLY A 98 -7.76 3.78 -12.89
CA GLY A 98 -8.25 4.67 -13.95
C GLY A 98 -8.14 4.05 -15.35
N ALA A 99 -7.63 2.82 -15.48
CA ALA A 99 -7.68 2.07 -16.73
C ALA A 99 -9.12 1.70 -17.10
N LYS A 100 -9.44 1.74 -18.39
CA LYS A 100 -10.78 1.51 -18.93
C LYS A 100 -10.96 0.13 -19.57
N GLY A 101 -9.89 -0.65 -19.71
CA GLY A 101 -9.87 -1.90 -20.46
C GLY A 101 -9.84 -1.66 -21.97
N GLU A 102 -9.35 -0.50 -22.40
CA GLU A 102 -9.30 -0.11 -23.80
C GLU A 102 -7.96 -0.52 -24.42
N LYS A 103 -8.01 -0.90 -25.70
CA LYS A 103 -6.81 -1.22 -26.46
C LYS A 103 -6.06 0.06 -26.83
N VAL A 104 -4.81 0.19 -26.41
CA VAL A 104 -3.99 1.39 -26.56
C VAL A 104 -2.63 1.05 -27.14
N LYS A 105 -1.98 2.06 -27.73
CA LYS A 105 -0.60 1.94 -28.24
C LYS A 105 0.46 2.53 -27.31
N SER A 106 0.01 3.40 -26.42
CA SER A 106 0.82 4.07 -25.42
C SER A 106 -0.05 4.25 -24.18
N LEU A 107 0.57 4.09 -23.01
CA LEU A 107 -0.04 4.29 -21.72
C LEU A 107 0.96 5.00 -20.81
N THR A 108 0.59 6.19 -20.33
CA THR A 108 1.36 6.86 -19.27
C THR A 108 0.84 6.45 -17.91
N ILE A 109 1.73 5.94 -17.05
CA ILE A 109 1.42 5.48 -15.71
C ILE A 109 2.14 6.39 -14.71
N GLU A 110 1.46 6.80 -13.65
CA GLU A 110 2.02 7.58 -12.55
C GLU A 110 1.79 6.92 -11.18
N GLY A 111 2.52 7.38 -10.16
CA GLY A 111 2.29 6.98 -8.77
C GLY A 111 2.95 5.66 -8.33
N VAL A 112 3.67 4.98 -9.23
CA VAL A 112 4.47 3.80 -8.87
C VAL A 112 5.70 4.19 -8.06
N HIS A 113 6.01 3.44 -6.99
CA HIS A 113 7.16 3.72 -6.14
C HIS A 113 8.52 3.30 -6.77
N LEU A 114 9.11 4.19 -7.59
CA LEU A 114 10.34 3.93 -8.35
C LEU A 114 11.63 4.38 -7.64
N CYS A 115 11.81 4.10 -6.35
CA CYS A 115 12.93 4.64 -5.59
C CYS A 115 14.31 4.01 -5.90
N CYS A 116 14.36 2.82 -6.51
CA CYS A 116 15.61 2.12 -6.80
C CYS A 116 15.57 1.31 -8.11
N ALA A 117 16.72 0.81 -8.55
CA ALA A 117 16.84 0.03 -9.79
C ALA A 117 16.08 -1.31 -9.75
N LYS A 118 15.90 -1.92 -8.56
CA LYS A 118 15.11 -3.15 -8.43
C LYS A 118 13.61 -2.88 -8.67
N CYS A 119 13.08 -1.73 -8.25
CA CYS A 119 11.71 -1.33 -8.57
C CYS A 119 11.51 -1.19 -10.09
N VAL A 120 12.48 -0.56 -10.78
CA VAL A 120 12.43 -0.43 -12.25
C VAL A 120 12.46 -1.81 -12.91
N LYS A 121 13.29 -2.74 -12.43
CA LYS A 121 13.30 -4.12 -12.94
C LYS A 121 12.00 -4.88 -12.67
N ALA A 122 11.35 -4.62 -11.53
CA ALA A 122 10.05 -5.22 -11.22
C ALA A 122 8.95 -4.68 -12.14
N VAL A 123 8.94 -3.38 -12.44
CA VAL A 123 8.08 -2.81 -13.47
C VAL A 123 8.36 -3.45 -14.83
N ASP A 124 9.63 -3.51 -15.25
CA ASP A 124 10.02 -4.13 -16.53
C ASP A 124 9.55 -5.59 -16.63
N HIS A 125 9.72 -6.37 -15.56
CA HIS A 125 9.25 -7.75 -15.45
C HIS A 125 7.73 -7.85 -15.60
N ALA A 126 6.98 -7.05 -14.82
CA ALA A 126 5.53 -7.07 -14.82
C ALA A 126 4.95 -6.69 -16.18
N VAL A 127 5.42 -5.58 -16.78
CA VAL A 127 4.83 -5.10 -18.04
C VAL A 127 5.20 -5.98 -19.23
N LYS A 128 6.40 -6.59 -19.25
CA LYS A 128 6.81 -7.52 -20.32
C LYS A 128 6.04 -8.84 -20.29
N ALA A 129 5.40 -9.18 -19.17
CA ALA A 129 4.51 -10.34 -19.11
C ALA A 129 3.17 -10.10 -19.84
N VAL A 130 2.84 -8.85 -20.18
CA VAL A 130 1.60 -8.49 -20.87
C VAL A 130 1.77 -8.62 -22.39
N PRO A 131 0.95 -9.44 -23.07
CA PRO A 131 0.99 -9.56 -24.52
C PRO A 131 0.80 -8.22 -25.22
N GLY A 132 1.66 -7.93 -26.19
CA GLY A 132 1.60 -6.71 -27.00
C GLY A 132 2.39 -5.54 -26.44
N VAL A 133 2.86 -5.58 -25.18
CA VAL A 133 3.83 -4.59 -24.68
C VAL A 133 5.16 -4.77 -25.41
N GLN A 134 5.77 -3.66 -25.81
CA GLN A 134 7.06 -3.62 -26.51
C GLN A 134 8.15 -3.02 -25.63
N GLU A 135 7.88 -1.84 -25.07
CA GLU A 135 8.86 -1.08 -24.30
C GLU A 135 8.21 -0.35 -23.12
N GLN A 136 9.05 0.04 -22.16
CA GLN A 136 8.69 0.93 -21.06
C GLN A 136 9.83 1.90 -20.77
N THR A 137 9.50 3.09 -20.23
CA THR A 137 10.47 4.16 -19.98
C THR A 137 10.72 4.45 -18.49
N ALA A 138 10.31 3.55 -17.60
CA ALA A 138 10.49 3.69 -16.16
C ALA A 138 11.97 3.82 -15.79
N THR A 139 12.28 4.84 -15.00
CA THR A 139 13.62 5.09 -14.47
C THR A 139 13.54 5.39 -12.98
N LYS A 140 14.67 5.26 -12.29
CA LYS A 140 14.75 5.53 -10.85
C LYS A 140 14.36 6.99 -10.58
N GLY A 141 13.41 7.18 -9.67
CA GLY A 141 12.93 8.48 -9.22
C GLY A 141 11.90 9.14 -10.16
N ALA A 142 11.55 8.48 -11.27
CA ALA A 142 10.50 8.97 -12.15
C ALA A 142 9.15 8.98 -11.42
N LYS A 143 8.36 10.03 -11.64
CA LYS A 143 6.99 10.14 -11.10
C LYS A 143 5.96 9.48 -12.01
N SER A 144 6.29 9.40 -13.29
CA SER A 144 5.51 8.74 -14.32
C SER A 144 6.46 8.09 -15.33
N PHE A 145 5.93 7.14 -16.09
CA PHE A 145 6.61 6.49 -17.21
C PHE A 145 5.59 6.06 -18.25
N GLU A 146 6.09 5.81 -19.46
CA GLU A 146 5.29 5.36 -20.59
C GLU A 146 5.53 3.87 -20.83
N VAL A 147 4.47 3.16 -21.20
CA VAL A 147 4.50 1.80 -21.74
C VAL A 147 3.95 1.86 -23.16
N THR A 148 4.67 1.31 -24.14
CA THR A 148 4.28 1.35 -25.56
C THR A 148 4.11 -0.06 -26.11
N GLY A 149 3.23 -0.20 -27.11
CA GLY A 149 2.88 -1.52 -27.68
C GLY A 149 1.52 -1.55 -28.35
N ASP A 150 0.85 -2.70 -28.29
CA ASP A 150 -0.53 -2.90 -28.73
C ASP A 150 -1.26 -3.82 -27.73
N PHE A 151 -1.75 -3.25 -26.63
CA PHE A 151 -2.24 -3.97 -25.44
C PHE A 151 -3.48 -3.30 -24.86
N HIS A 152 -4.20 -3.95 -23.93
CA HIS A 152 -5.24 -3.28 -23.15
C HIS A 152 -4.63 -2.61 -21.93
N ASP A 153 -4.99 -1.36 -21.67
CA ASP A 153 -4.43 -0.58 -20.56
C ASP A 153 -4.54 -1.31 -19.21
N LYS A 154 -5.71 -1.91 -18.93
CA LYS A 154 -5.98 -2.66 -17.71
C LYS A 154 -5.02 -3.83 -17.49
N ASP A 155 -4.60 -4.53 -18.55
CA ASP A 155 -3.71 -5.69 -18.42
C ASP A 155 -2.35 -5.29 -17.83
N VAL A 156 -1.84 -4.10 -18.20
CA VAL A 156 -0.59 -3.54 -17.66
C VAL A 156 -0.71 -3.18 -16.19
N LEU A 157 -1.82 -2.55 -15.80
CA LEU A 157 -2.05 -2.17 -14.41
C LEU A 157 -2.29 -3.41 -13.52
N ASP A 158 -3.02 -4.41 -14.01
CA ASP A 158 -3.25 -5.66 -13.31
C ASP A 158 -1.93 -6.45 -13.15
N ALA A 159 -1.05 -6.41 -14.15
CA ALA A 159 0.29 -7.01 -14.05
C ALA A 159 1.16 -6.34 -12.99
N LEU A 160 1.13 -5.01 -12.88
CA LEU A 160 1.83 -4.30 -11.81
C LEU A 160 1.29 -4.70 -10.43
N GLN A 161 -0.04 -4.75 -10.27
CA GLN A 161 -0.70 -5.14 -9.02
C GLN A 161 -0.37 -6.57 -8.61
N LYS A 162 -0.25 -7.50 -9.57
CA LYS A 162 0.17 -8.87 -9.32
C LYS A 162 1.59 -8.97 -8.75
N ASP A 163 2.46 -8.04 -9.12
CA ASP A 163 3.85 -7.97 -8.65
C ASP A 163 4.02 -7.08 -7.39
N GLY A 164 2.92 -6.71 -6.72
CA GLY A 164 2.94 -5.94 -5.47
C GLY A 164 3.19 -4.45 -5.65
N LEU A 165 3.02 -3.95 -6.87
CA LEU A 165 3.18 -2.55 -7.27
C LEU A 165 1.82 -1.97 -7.65
N THR A 166 1.61 -0.67 -7.52
CA THR A 166 0.42 -0.05 -8.14
C THR A 166 0.74 1.35 -8.61
N GLY A 167 -0.08 1.82 -9.54
CA GLY A 167 -0.03 3.14 -10.15
C GLY A 167 -1.37 3.45 -10.79
N LYS A 168 -1.46 4.62 -11.40
CA LYS A 168 -2.66 5.09 -12.08
C LYS A 168 -2.34 5.51 -13.49
N VAL A 169 -3.33 5.38 -14.38
CA VAL A 169 -3.28 6.03 -15.68
C VAL A 169 -3.18 7.53 -15.43
N ALA A 170 -2.12 8.15 -15.97
CA ALA A 170 -1.91 9.58 -15.83
C ALA A 170 -3.06 10.35 -16.48
N LYS A 171 -3.47 11.45 -15.85
CA LYS A 171 -4.54 12.33 -16.34
C LYS A 171 -4.05 13.31 -17.39
#